data_AF-A0A2M8PK88-F1
#
_entry.id   AF-A0A2M8PK88-F1
#
_cell.length_a   1.000
_cell.length_b   1.000
_cell.length_c   1.000
_cell.angle_alpha   90.00
_cell.angle_beta   90.00
_cell.angle_gamma   90.00
#
_symmetry.space_group_name_H-M   'P 1'
#
loop_
_entity.id
_entity.type
_entity.pdbx_description
1 polymer ?
#
loop_
_entity_poly.entity_id
_entity_poly.type
_entity_poly.pdbx_seq_one_letter_code
_entity_poly.pdbx_strand_id
1 'polypeptide(L)'
;MLIYLLFLLYRYGIPIMRDGICPKCGATEIYKQDHYQVRIRRFVNVPRVIYACAECGYSEQYIEDPRLPDIRDSWTHVKPGRKRKNDER
;
A
#
# COMPACT_ATOMS: atom_id res chain seq x y z
N MET A 1 -9.78 12.12 -28.74
CA MET A 1 -8.57 11.45 -28.19
C MET A 1 -8.20 11.89 -26.78
N LEU A 2 -8.27 13.18 -26.41
CA LEU A 2 -7.94 13.66 -25.05
C LEU A 2 -8.84 13.10 -23.92
N ILE A 3 -10.11 12.80 -24.20
CA ILE A 3 -11.06 12.24 -23.22
C ILE A 3 -10.69 10.78 -22.83
N TYR A 4 -10.07 10.02 -23.73
CA TYR A 4 -9.65 8.64 -23.45
C TYR A 4 -8.46 8.57 -22.47
N LEU A 5 -7.52 9.52 -22.56
CA LEU A 5 -6.38 9.59 -21.63
C LEU A 5 -6.82 9.98 -20.22
N LEU A 6 -7.80 10.88 -20.09
CA LEU A 6 -8.40 11.22 -18.79
C LEU A 6 -9.19 10.04 -18.21
N PHE A 7 -9.91 9.26 -19.03
CA PHE A 7 -10.61 8.05 -18.59
C PHE A 7 -9.66 6.92 -18.17
N LEU A 8 -8.50 6.78 -18.80
CA LEU A 8 -7.49 5.80 -18.39
C LEU A 8 -6.88 6.16 -17.03
N LEU A 9 -6.57 7.43 -16.77
CA LEU A 9 -6.06 7.85 -15.45
C LEU A 9 -7.13 7.80 -14.35
N TYR A 10 -8.43 7.93 -14.67
CA TYR A 10 -9.51 7.89 -13.69
C TYR A 10 -10.07 6.48 -13.40
N ARG A 11 -9.84 5.50 -14.29
CA ARG A 11 -10.38 4.13 -14.16
C ARG A 11 -9.33 3.10 -13.74
N TYR A 12 -8.05 3.37 -13.98
CA TYR A 12 -6.96 2.58 -13.41
C TYR A 12 -6.62 3.18 -12.04
N GLY A 13 -7.00 2.48 -10.97
CA GLY A 13 -6.60 2.84 -9.62
C GLY A 13 -5.08 3.01 -9.51
N ILE A 14 -4.63 3.72 -8.47
CA ILE A 14 -3.20 3.84 -8.17
C ILE A 14 -2.61 2.42 -8.13
N PRO A 15 -1.65 2.07 -9.01
CA PRO A 15 -1.11 0.72 -9.07
C PRO A 15 -0.43 0.40 -7.75
N ILE A 16 -0.68 -0.78 -7.19
CA ILE A 16 0.01 -1.24 -5.99
C ILE A 16 1.19 -2.11 -6.41
N MET A 17 2.24 -2.20 -5.59
CA MET A 17 3.43 -2.98 -5.96
C MET A 17 3.16 -4.47 -6.15
N ARG A 18 2.02 -4.97 -5.65
CA ARG A 18 1.53 -6.34 -5.94
C ARG A 18 1.17 -6.57 -7.40
N ASP A 19 0.88 -5.51 -8.15
CA ASP A 19 0.63 -5.56 -9.59
C ASP A 19 1.94 -5.54 -10.41
N GLY A 20 3.10 -5.55 -9.74
CA GLY A 20 4.41 -5.49 -10.40
C GLY A 20 4.79 -4.09 -10.91
N ILE A 21 4.07 -3.05 -10.51
CA ILE A 21 4.31 -1.66 -10.93
C ILE A 21 4.49 -0.79 -9.67
N CYS A 22 5.54 0.04 -9.66
CA CYS A 22 5.77 0.99 -8.57
C CYS A 22 4.76 2.15 -8.65
N PRO A 23 3.95 2.43 -7.61
CA PRO A 23 3.05 3.59 -7.59
C PRO A 23 3.76 4.93 -7.62
N LYS A 24 5.02 4.97 -7.20
CA LYS A 24 5.77 6.21 -7.06
C LYS A 24 6.40 6.65 -8.39
N CYS A 25 6.98 5.72 -9.16
CA CYS A 25 7.72 6.05 -10.38
C CYS A 25 7.26 5.30 -11.64
N GLY A 26 6.34 4.33 -11.52
CA GLY A 26 5.86 3.51 -12.64
C GLY A 26 6.82 2.41 -13.11
N ALA A 27 7.99 2.25 -12.49
CA ALA A 27 8.93 1.18 -12.83
C ALA A 27 8.36 -0.21 -12.53
N THR A 28 8.82 -1.22 -13.26
CA THR A 28 8.39 -2.63 -13.12
C THR A 28 9.43 -3.52 -12.44
N GLU A 29 10.59 -2.97 -12.07
CA GLU A 29 11.63 -3.70 -11.35
C GLU A 29 11.30 -3.77 -9.86
N ILE A 30 10.43 -4.72 -9.52
CA ILE A 30 9.86 -4.90 -8.17
C ILE A 30 10.34 -6.23 -7.58
N TYR A 31 10.89 -6.17 -6.37
CA TYR A 31 11.35 -7.32 -5.61
C TYR A 31 10.46 -7.58 -4.39
N LYS A 32 10.27 -8.85 -4.05
CA LYS A 32 9.47 -9.32 -2.91
C LYS A 32 10.35 -10.03 -1.88
N GLN A 33 10.08 -9.80 -0.60
CA GLN A 33 10.73 -10.50 0.52
C GLN A 33 9.69 -11.02 1.53
N ASP A 34 9.74 -12.32 1.85
CA ASP A 34 8.71 -13.06 2.61
C ASP A 34 9.06 -13.35 4.09
N HIS A 35 9.99 -12.61 4.70
CA HIS A 35 10.67 -13.11 5.90
C HIS A 35 10.28 -12.49 7.25
N TYR A 36 9.48 -11.42 7.28
CA TYR A 36 9.26 -10.72 8.54
C TYR A 36 7.92 -11.05 9.15
N GLN A 37 7.90 -11.43 10.43
CA GLN A 37 6.65 -11.48 11.19
C GLN A 37 6.32 -10.11 11.78
N VAL A 38 5.03 -9.79 11.88
CA VAL A 38 4.52 -8.66 12.65
C VAL A 38 3.59 -9.16 13.74
N ARG A 39 3.68 -8.55 14.92
CA ARG A 39 2.76 -8.84 16.01
C ARG A 39 1.51 -7.98 15.87
N ILE A 40 0.38 -8.60 15.57
CA ILE A 40 -0.91 -7.89 15.43
C ILE A 40 -1.72 -7.88 16.72
N ARG A 41 -1.53 -8.87 17.61
CA ARG A 41 -2.18 -8.99 18.92
C ARG A 41 -1.22 -9.64 19.91
N ARG A 42 -1.53 -9.58 21.21
CA ARG A 42 -0.77 -10.31 22.24
C ARG A 42 -0.69 -11.78 21.85
N PHE A 43 0.54 -12.29 21.71
CA PHE A 43 0.86 -13.66 21.29
C PHE A 43 0.44 -14.06 19.86
N VAL A 44 0.05 -13.10 19.01
CA VAL A 44 -0.31 -13.37 17.61
C VAL A 44 0.69 -12.68 16.68
N ASN A 45 1.55 -13.50 16.06
CA ASN A 45 2.45 -13.10 14.99
C ASN A 45 1.91 -13.60 13.65
N VAL A 46 1.96 -12.74 12.64
CA VAL A 46 1.49 -13.03 11.28
C VAL A 46 2.58 -12.69 10.26
N PRO A 47 2.61 -13.37 9.10
CA PRO A 47 3.56 -13.07 8.04
C PRO A 47 3.32 -11.66 7.49
N ARG A 48 4.42 -10.93 7.27
CA ARG A 48 4.49 -9.64 6.59
C ARG A 48 5.36 -9.79 5.36
N VAL A 49 4.84 -9.32 4.23
CA VAL A 49 5.52 -9.28 2.96
C VAL A 49 5.97 -7.85 2.66
N ILE A 50 7.18 -7.70 2.16
CA ILE A 50 7.72 -6.40 1.73
C ILE A 50 7.94 -6.44 0.23
N TYR A 51 7.47 -5.41 -0.47
CA TYR A 51 7.79 -5.14 -1.86
C TYR A 51 8.68 -3.92 -1.94
N ALA A 52 9.74 -3.97 -2.74
CA ALA A 52 10.69 -2.87 -2.93
C ALA A 52 10.94 -2.62 -4.42
N CYS A 53 10.95 -1.34 -4.82
CA CYS A 53 11.29 -0.91 -6.16
C CYS A 53 12.79 -0.64 -6.23
N ALA A 54 13.49 -1.32 -7.13
CA ALA A 54 14.93 -1.16 -7.29
C ALA A 54 15.32 0.21 -7.89
N GLU A 55 14.43 0.82 -8.67
CA GLU A 55 14.68 2.09 -9.36
C GLU A 55 14.57 3.33 -8.44
N CYS A 56 13.52 3.40 -7.62
CA CYS A 56 13.27 4.61 -6.80
C CYS A 56 13.35 4.38 -5.28
N GLY A 57 13.66 3.15 -4.86
CA GLY A 57 13.77 2.75 -3.46
C GLY A 57 12.45 2.77 -2.67
N TYR A 58 11.31 3.03 -3.32
CA TYR A 58 10.00 2.98 -2.65
C TYR A 58 9.64 1.56 -2.26
N SER A 59 9.04 1.40 -1.08
CA SER A 59 8.64 0.09 -0.56
C SER A 59 7.25 0.10 0.05
N GLU A 60 6.52 -0.97 -0.17
CA GLU A 60 5.22 -1.25 0.46
C GLU A 60 5.32 -2.50 1.33
N GLN A 61 4.55 -2.54 2.42
CA GLN A 61 4.50 -3.70 3.30
C GLN A 61 3.05 -4.13 3.49
N TYR A 62 2.81 -5.43 3.41
CA TYR A 62 1.49 -6.03 3.49
C TYR A 62 1.47 -7.14 4.53
N ILE A 63 0.34 -7.28 5.21
CA ILE A 63 0.03 -8.44 6.05
C ILE A 63 -0.93 -9.32 5.26
N GLU A 64 -0.50 -10.55 4.93
CA GLU A 64 -1.26 -11.51 4.13
C GLU A 64 -1.70 -12.68 5.01
N ASP A 65 -2.62 -12.42 5.95
CA ASP A 65 -3.08 -13.41 6.93
C ASP A 65 -4.60 -13.29 7.19
N PRO A 66 -5.35 -14.39 7.34
CA PRO A 66 -6.78 -14.33 7.63
C PRO A 66 -7.13 -13.66 8.97
N ARG A 67 -6.16 -13.51 9.89
CA ARG A 67 -6.34 -12.89 11.21
C ARG A 67 -6.25 -11.36 11.20
N LEU A 68 -6.24 -10.71 10.02
CA LEU A 68 -6.32 -9.25 9.89
C LEU A 68 -7.38 -8.56 10.76
N PRO A 69 -8.57 -9.14 11.02
CA PRO A 69 -9.54 -8.54 11.95
C PRO A 69 -8.98 -8.20 13.33
N ASP A 70 -8.01 -8.97 13.86
CA ASP A 70 -7.40 -8.79 15.19
C ASP A 70 -6.65 -7.45 15.33
N ILE A 71 -6.26 -6.84 14.21
CA ILE A 71 -5.62 -5.51 14.18
C ILE A 71 -6.56 -4.46 14.76
N ARG A 72 -7.87 -4.55 14.43
CA ARG A 72 -8.87 -3.57 14.90
C ARG A 72 -9.05 -3.61 16.42
N ASP A 73 -8.83 -4.76 17.03
CA ASP A 73 -8.99 -4.96 18.46
C ASP A 73 -7.74 -4.56 19.26
N SER A 74 -6.58 -4.48 18.61
CA SER A 74 -5.29 -4.35 19.29
C SER A 74 -4.55 -3.06 18.98
N TRP A 75 -4.76 -2.47 17.80
CA TRP A 75 -4.04 -1.28 17.35
C TRP A 75 -4.89 -0.02 17.49
N THR A 76 -4.25 1.12 17.70
CA THR A 76 -4.96 2.40 17.76
C THR A 76 -5.44 2.81 16.38
N HIS A 77 -6.76 2.93 16.20
CA HIS A 77 -7.34 3.42 14.95
C HIS A 77 -7.08 4.93 14.77
N VAL A 78 -6.35 5.28 13.71
CA VAL A 78 -6.07 6.68 13.34
C VAL A 78 -7.26 7.22 12.53
N LYS A 79 -7.94 8.25 13.05
CA LYS A 79 -9.02 8.92 12.32
C LYS A 79 -8.46 9.71 11.13
N PRO A 80 -9.14 9.75 9.97
CA PRO A 80 -8.71 10.58 8.86
C PRO A 80 -8.65 12.05 9.29
N GLY A 81 -7.57 12.74 8.93
CA GLY A 81 -7.46 14.17 9.14
C GLY A 81 -8.55 14.92 8.36
N ARG A 82 -9.07 16.02 8.90
CA ARG A 82 -9.93 16.92 8.11
C ARG A 82 -9.08 17.46 6.96
N LYS A 83 -9.54 17.29 5.71
CA LYS A 83 -8.94 17.99 4.56
C LYS A 83 -8.90 19.49 4.89
N ARG A 84 -7.72 20.12 4.84
CA ARG A 84 -7.61 21.57 5.01
C ARG A 84 -8.22 22.22 3.77
N LYS A 85 -9.12 23.19 3.96
CA LYS A 85 -9.91 23.85 2.90
C LYS A 85 -9.07 24.76 1.97
N ASN A 86 -7.73 24.74 2.05
CA ASN A 86 -6.88 25.77 1.43
C ASN A 86 -6.06 25.27 0.23
N ASP A 87 -6.28 24.04 -0.26
CA ASP A 87 -5.54 23.50 -1.42
C ASP A 87 -6.23 23.82 -2.77
N GLU A 88 -7.23 24.70 -2.77
CA GLU A 88 -7.86 25.29 -3.97
C GLU A 88 -7.52 26.79 -4.04
N ARG A 89 -6.29 27.13 -4.45
CA ARG A 89 -5.98 28.48 -4.93
C ARG A 89 -5.01 28.48 -6.10
#